data_AF-A0A3N7ZIF0-F1
#
_entry.id   AF-A0A3N7ZIF0-F1
#
_cell.length_a   1.000
_cell.length_b   1.000
_cell.length_c   1.000
_cell.angle_alpha   90.00
_cell.angle_beta   90.00
_cell.angle_gamma   90.00
#
_symmetry.space_group_name_H-M   'P 1'
#
loop_
_entity.id
_entity.type
_entity.pdbx_description
1 polymer ?
#
loop_
_entity_poly.entity_id
_entity_poly.type
_entity_poly.pdbx_seq_one_letter_code
_entity_poly.pdbx_strand_id
1 'polypeptide(L)'
;MTAADFQDRLHSFSDFVVVSVRPDIREIGLMVYIIFKICRQLLVSGFLSRGGIAKGLLYHRDDSGKDAEAGPPMVFGPAFVEAYLFESSHADGPRVILQNKVREHILRKCSELPDTKLTSFLRTHVQRAADGPAFIDIFADFGPNEYYETAPDISSEVETIRAHICDALNRTADKPLYFKKNAQLARQFNAALEKAGREELMINGDQLPTREY
;
A
#
# COMPACT_ATOMS: atom_id res chain seq x y z
N MET A 1 -22.39 5.67 13.39
CA MET A 1 -21.01 5.15 13.47
C MET A 1 -20.09 6.36 13.41
N THR A 2 -19.39 6.66 14.50
CA THR A 2 -18.54 7.84 14.65
C THR A 2 -17.06 7.43 14.55
N ALA A 3 -16.14 8.37 14.36
CA ALA A 3 -14.70 8.07 14.32
C ALA A 3 -14.20 7.36 15.60
N ALA A 4 -14.89 7.53 16.74
CA ALA A 4 -14.60 6.84 17.99
C ALA A 4 -14.98 5.35 18.00
N ASP A 5 -15.72 4.86 17.00
CA ASP A 5 -16.11 3.45 16.87
C ASP A 5 -15.01 2.58 16.23
N PHE A 6 -13.94 3.19 15.72
CA PHE A 6 -12.80 2.51 15.08
C PHE A 6 -11.64 2.34 16.09
N GLN A 7 -11.28 1.09 16.40
CA GLN A 7 -10.17 0.76 17.32
C GLN A 7 -8.86 0.55 16.55
N ASP A 8 -8.43 1.54 15.78
CA ASP A 8 -7.16 1.48 15.05
C ASP A 8 -5.98 1.68 16.01
N ARG A 9 -4.94 0.85 15.88
CA ARG A 9 -3.72 0.92 16.71
C ARG A 9 -2.47 1.03 15.83
N LEU A 10 -1.64 2.03 16.11
CA LEU A 10 -0.42 2.36 15.36
C LEU A 10 0.78 2.32 16.31
N HIS A 11 1.80 1.54 15.98
CA HIS A 11 3.07 1.53 16.70
C HIS A 11 4.23 1.65 15.71
N SER A 12 5.26 2.46 16.03
CA SER A 12 6.48 2.58 15.24
C SER A 12 7.71 2.16 16.06
N PHE A 13 8.52 1.28 15.47
CA PHE A 13 9.81 0.88 16.03
C PHE A 13 10.78 0.62 14.89
N SER A 14 11.91 1.35 14.84
CA SER A 14 12.99 1.18 13.84
C SER A 14 12.50 1.12 12.39
N ASP A 15 12.22 2.24 11.73
CA ASP A 15 11.74 2.33 10.32
C ASP A 15 10.46 1.52 9.96
N PHE A 16 9.89 0.75 10.90
CA PHE A 16 8.67 -0.02 10.71
C PHE A 16 7.49 0.65 11.38
N VAL A 17 6.36 0.61 10.68
CA VAL A 17 5.05 1.02 11.18
C VAL A 17 4.15 -0.21 11.19
N VAL A 18 3.56 -0.52 12.34
CA VAL A 18 2.64 -1.64 12.50
C VAL A 18 1.23 -1.09 12.66
N VAL A 19 0.34 -1.51 11.76
CA VAL A 19 -1.09 -1.22 11.79
C VAL A 19 -1.83 -2.54 11.98
N SER A 20 -2.73 -2.60 12.96
CA SER A 20 -3.54 -3.78 13.23
C SER A 20 -5.00 -3.42 13.42
N VAL A 21 -5.89 -4.19 12.81
CA VAL A 21 -7.35 -4.05 12.90
C VAL A 21 -8.01 -5.39 13.17
N ARG A 22 -9.27 -5.37 13.63
CA ARG A 22 -10.07 -6.60 13.71
C ARG A 22 -10.37 -7.08 12.29
N PRO A 23 -10.62 -8.39 12.08
CA PRO A 23 -10.96 -8.93 10.77
C PRO A 23 -12.43 -8.62 10.37
N ASP A 24 -12.87 -7.38 10.58
CA ASP A 24 -14.10 -6.79 10.05
C ASP A 24 -13.77 -6.05 8.74
N ILE A 25 -14.64 -6.15 7.74
CA ILE A 25 -14.36 -5.61 6.41
C ILE A 25 -14.24 -4.08 6.38
N ARG A 26 -14.96 -3.36 7.26
CA ARG A 26 -14.89 -1.90 7.34
C ARG A 26 -13.55 -1.46 7.93
N GLU A 27 -13.08 -2.17 8.95
CA GLU A 27 -11.76 -1.89 9.53
C GLU A 27 -10.62 -2.27 8.59
N ILE A 28 -10.76 -3.37 7.84
CA ILE A 28 -9.81 -3.70 6.77
C ILE A 28 -9.81 -2.60 5.69
N GLY A 29 -10.98 -2.08 5.31
CA GLY A 29 -11.08 -0.94 4.39
C GLY A 29 -10.37 0.30 4.91
N LEU A 30 -10.55 0.62 6.20
CA LEU A 30 -9.86 1.74 6.84
C LEU A 30 -8.34 1.52 6.90
N MET A 31 -7.88 0.32 7.24
CA MET A 31 -6.46 -0.04 7.20
C MET A 31 -5.88 0.12 5.79
N VAL A 32 -6.59 -0.32 4.74
CA VAL A 32 -6.16 -0.10 3.34
C VAL A 32 -6.04 1.38 3.03
N TYR A 33 -7.01 2.21 3.45
CA TYR A 33 -6.97 3.66 3.26
C TYR A 33 -5.78 4.31 4.00
N ILE A 34 -5.55 3.95 5.26
CA ILE A 34 -4.43 4.46 6.07
C ILE A 34 -3.11 4.12 5.41
N ILE A 35 -2.91 2.85 5.02
CA ILE A 35 -1.67 2.41 4.37
C ILE A 35 -1.47 3.13 3.04
N PHE A 36 -2.51 3.22 2.22
CA PHE A 36 -2.49 3.99 0.98
C PHE A 36 -2.01 5.43 1.22
N LYS A 37 -2.62 6.15 2.18
CA LYS A 37 -2.26 7.54 2.48
C LYS A 37 -0.85 7.68 3.04
N ILE A 38 -0.43 6.81 3.96
CA ILE A 38 0.92 6.84 4.53
C ILE A 38 1.97 6.58 3.45
N CYS A 39 1.81 5.51 2.67
CA CYS A 39 2.75 5.18 1.60
C CYS A 39 2.83 6.28 0.55
N ARG A 40 1.69 6.90 0.21
CA ARG A 40 1.63 8.03 -0.71
C ARG A 40 2.40 9.24 -0.19
N GLN A 41 2.13 9.65 1.05
CA GLN A 41 2.80 10.80 1.68
C GLN A 41 4.32 10.60 1.81
N LEU A 42 4.74 9.37 2.14
CA LEU A 42 6.15 9.01 2.18
C LEU A 42 6.78 9.11 0.78
N LEU A 43 6.09 8.62 -0.26
CA LEU A 43 6.58 8.68 -1.64
C LEU A 43 6.73 10.13 -2.13
N VAL A 44 5.78 11.01 -1.80
CA VAL A 44 5.87 12.45 -2.09
C VAL A 44 7.04 13.10 -1.36
N SER A 45 7.47 12.54 -0.23
CA SER A 45 8.65 12.97 0.52
C SER A 45 9.94 12.28 0.06
N GLY A 46 9.89 11.47 -1.02
CA GLY A 46 11.03 10.74 -1.58
C GLY A 46 11.34 9.40 -0.91
N PHE A 47 10.48 8.91 -0.01
CA PHE A 47 10.66 7.64 0.69
C PHE A 47 9.80 6.52 0.09
N LEU A 48 10.45 5.42 -0.26
CA LEU A 48 9.79 4.23 -0.76
C LEU A 48 9.33 3.32 0.39
N SER A 49 8.07 2.88 0.33
CA SER A 49 7.49 2.00 1.36
C SER A 49 7.35 0.57 0.86
N ARG A 50 7.57 -0.40 1.74
CA ARG A 50 7.29 -1.83 1.52
C ARG A 50 6.65 -2.42 2.75
N GLY A 51 5.79 -3.42 2.58
CA GLY A 51 5.04 -3.98 3.69
C GLY A 51 4.35 -5.30 3.34
N GLY A 52 3.92 -6.01 4.38
CA GLY A 52 3.18 -7.26 4.27
C GLY A 52 1.94 -7.21 5.16
N ILE A 53 0.83 -7.71 4.66
CA ILE A 53 -0.45 -7.80 5.39
C ILE A 53 -0.80 -9.27 5.57
N ALA A 54 -0.91 -9.67 6.83
CA ALA A 54 -1.29 -11.01 7.25
C ALA A 54 -2.54 -10.97 8.13
N LYS A 55 -3.15 -12.13 8.33
CA LYS A 55 -4.31 -12.31 9.22
C LYS A 55 -4.05 -13.46 10.18
N GLY A 56 -4.08 -13.19 11.47
CA GLY A 56 -3.87 -14.18 12.52
C GLY A 56 -3.98 -13.56 13.90
N LEU A 57 -3.51 -14.30 14.91
CA LEU A 57 -3.45 -13.82 16.28
C LEU A 57 -2.37 -12.73 16.40
N LEU A 58 -2.73 -11.65 17.09
CA LEU A 58 -1.84 -10.54 17.39
C LEU A 58 -2.19 -10.02 18.78
N TYR A 59 -1.18 -9.77 19.58
CA TYR A 59 -1.29 -9.05 20.84
C TYR A 59 -0.65 -7.67 20.67
N HIS A 60 -1.36 -6.66 21.13
CA HIS A 60 -0.94 -5.26 21.08
C HIS A 60 -1.16 -4.66 22.48
N ARG A 61 -0.07 -4.38 23.19
CA ARG A 61 -0.06 -3.66 24.47
C ARG A 61 0.18 -2.19 24.19
N ASP A 62 -0.70 -1.36 24.71
CA ASP A 62 -0.67 0.10 24.57
C ASP A 62 -0.42 0.75 25.94
N ASP A 63 0.11 1.98 25.94
CA ASP A 63 0.47 2.77 27.13
C ASP A 63 -0.72 3.59 27.69
N SER A 64 -1.89 3.48 27.06
CA SER A 64 -3.03 4.41 27.27
C SER A 64 -3.96 4.08 28.46
N GLY A 65 -3.51 3.27 29.44
CA GLY A 65 -4.33 2.85 30.59
C GLY A 65 -3.56 2.55 31.87
N LYS A 66 -4.28 2.13 32.94
CA LYS A 66 -3.85 1.86 34.34
C LYS A 66 -2.62 0.95 34.53
N ASP A 67 -2.06 0.43 33.44
CA ASP A 67 -0.94 -0.49 33.38
C ASP A 67 0.35 0.20 32.89
N ALA A 68 0.51 1.51 33.11
CA ALA A 68 1.75 2.25 32.79
C ALA A 68 3.00 1.72 33.54
N GLU A 69 2.81 0.85 34.55
CA GLU A 69 3.90 0.12 35.20
C GLU A 69 4.27 -1.22 34.51
N ALA A 70 3.55 -1.63 33.45
CA ALA A 70 3.68 -2.94 32.81
C ALA A 70 4.69 -2.99 31.63
N GLY A 71 5.47 -1.93 31.43
CA GLY A 71 6.52 -1.84 30.41
C GLY A 71 6.08 -1.17 29.10
N PRO A 72 7.01 -1.00 28.14
CA PRO A 72 6.76 -0.23 26.92
C PRO A 72 5.65 -0.83 26.05
N PRO A 73 5.09 -0.05 25.10
CA PRO A 73 4.17 -0.58 24.11
C PRO A 73 4.82 -1.74 23.35
N MET A 74 4.04 -2.79 23.08
CA MET A 74 4.56 -4.01 22.47
C MET A 74 3.56 -4.58 21.48
N VAL A 75 4.09 -5.10 20.38
CA VAL A 75 3.32 -5.84 19.37
C VAL A 75 4.01 -7.17 19.11
N PHE A 76 3.29 -8.28 19.30
CA PHE A 76 3.79 -9.61 18.99
C PHE A 76 2.66 -10.58 18.69
N GLY A 77 3.00 -11.65 17.97
CA GLY A 77 2.07 -12.73 17.63
C GLY A 77 2.31 -13.29 16.23
N PRO A 78 1.69 -14.42 15.90
CA PRO A 78 1.86 -15.07 14.60
C PRO A 78 1.59 -14.15 13.41
N ALA A 79 0.58 -13.28 13.49
CA ALA A 79 0.24 -12.37 12.39
C ALA A 79 1.36 -11.37 12.10
N PHE A 80 2.05 -10.87 13.13
CA PHE A 80 3.17 -9.94 12.95
C PHE A 80 4.35 -10.62 12.28
N VAL A 81 4.73 -11.82 12.77
CA VAL A 81 5.82 -12.61 12.21
C VAL A 81 5.53 -12.98 10.75
N GLU A 82 4.31 -13.43 10.46
CA GLU A 82 3.89 -13.78 9.10
C GLU A 82 3.91 -12.57 8.16
N ALA A 83 3.42 -11.41 8.60
CA ALA A 83 3.45 -10.18 7.82
C ALA A 83 4.89 -9.76 7.48
N TYR A 84 5.77 -9.78 8.48
CA TYR A 84 7.19 -9.45 8.33
C TYR A 84 7.89 -10.41 7.36
N LEU A 85 7.76 -11.72 7.58
CA LEU A 85 8.38 -12.72 6.71
C LEU A 85 7.84 -12.64 5.28
N PHE A 86 6.53 -12.42 5.11
CA PHE A 86 5.90 -12.32 3.80
C PHE A 86 6.40 -11.11 3.01
N GLU A 87 6.49 -9.94 3.65
CA GLU A 87 7.13 -8.76 3.08
C GLU A 87 8.56 -9.07 2.65
N SER A 88 9.38 -9.57 3.57
CA SER A 88 10.82 -9.75 3.34
C SER A 88 11.14 -10.77 2.25
N SER A 89 10.24 -11.72 1.99
CA SER A 89 10.45 -12.79 1.00
C SER A 89 9.73 -12.57 -0.34
N HIS A 90 8.67 -11.77 -0.40
CA HIS A 90 7.83 -11.63 -1.62
C HIS A 90 7.65 -10.18 -2.10
N ALA A 91 8.00 -9.17 -1.30
CA ALA A 91 7.97 -7.77 -1.73
C ALA A 91 9.28 -7.39 -2.43
N ASP A 92 9.40 -7.79 -3.71
CA ASP A 92 10.58 -7.51 -4.54
C ASP A 92 10.80 -6.03 -4.88
N GLY A 93 9.90 -5.14 -4.46
CA GLY A 93 9.95 -3.71 -4.70
C GLY A 93 9.09 -2.92 -3.70
N PRO A 94 8.95 -1.61 -3.90
CA PRO A 94 8.30 -0.70 -2.96
C PRO A 94 6.77 -0.80 -3.05
N ARG A 95 6.21 -1.87 -2.49
CA ARG A 95 4.77 -2.14 -2.45
C ARG A 95 4.36 -2.81 -1.14
N VAL A 96 3.11 -2.62 -0.74
CA VAL A 96 2.50 -3.34 0.38
C VAL A 96 1.67 -4.50 -0.15
N ILE A 97 2.07 -5.73 0.16
CA ILE A 97 1.45 -6.95 -0.35
C ILE A 97 0.56 -7.65 0.69
N LEU A 98 -0.46 -8.36 0.20
CA LEU A 98 -1.44 -9.06 1.02
C LEU A 98 -1.26 -10.58 0.84
N GLN A 99 -1.23 -11.31 1.94
CA GLN A 99 -1.32 -12.77 1.89
C GLN A 99 -2.66 -13.19 1.26
N ASN A 100 -2.67 -14.33 0.57
CA ASN A 100 -3.85 -14.81 -0.13
C ASN A 100 -5.07 -14.96 0.79
N LYS A 101 -4.89 -15.41 2.04
CA LYS A 101 -5.99 -15.51 3.04
C LYS A 101 -6.65 -14.16 3.37
N VAL A 102 -5.90 -13.05 3.30
CA VAL A 102 -6.45 -11.70 3.50
C VAL A 102 -7.25 -11.30 2.26
N ARG A 103 -6.67 -11.52 1.08
CA ARG A 103 -7.32 -11.26 -0.20
C ARG A 103 -8.64 -12.03 -0.35
N GLU A 104 -8.65 -13.33 -0.06
CA GLU A 104 -9.85 -14.17 -0.10
C GLU A 104 -10.92 -13.69 0.86
N HIS A 105 -10.52 -13.23 2.06
CA HIS A 105 -11.44 -12.64 3.02
C HIS A 105 -12.10 -11.37 2.46
N ILE A 106 -11.31 -10.48 1.84
CA ILE A 106 -11.81 -9.27 1.19
C ILE A 106 -12.78 -9.63 0.06
N LEU A 107 -12.38 -10.51 -0.86
CA LEU A 107 -13.21 -10.90 -2.00
C LEU A 107 -14.55 -11.47 -1.57
N ARG A 108 -14.55 -12.40 -0.59
CA ARG A 108 -15.78 -12.98 -0.05
C ARG A 108 -16.69 -11.89 0.52
N LYS A 109 -16.15 -10.95 1.30
CA LYS A 109 -16.94 -9.86 1.89
C LYS A 109 -17.47 -8.87 0.85
N CYS A 110 -16.70 -8.57 -0.19
CA CYS A 110 -17.15 -7.77 -1.32
C CYS A 110 -18.28 -8.46 -2.11
N SER A 111 -18.27 -9.79 -2.21
CA SER A 111 -19.37 -10.56 -2.81
C SER A 111 -20.63 -10.58 -1.95
N GLU A 112 -20.51 -10.54 -0.62
CA GLU A 112 -21.64 -10.45 0.32
C GLU A 112 -22.27 -9.05 0.35
N LEU A 113 -21.50 -8.02 0.01
CA LEU A 113 -21.91 -6.61 0.03
C LEU A 113 -21.66 -5.94 -1.34
N PRO A 114 -22.28 -6.43 -2.43
CA PRO A 114 -22.13 -5.82 -3.75
C PRO A 114 -22.62 -4.37 -3.73
N ASP A 115 -22.11 -3.55 -4.65
CA ASP A 115 -22.57 -2.18 -4.92
C ASP A 115 -22.46 -1.20 -3.73
N THR A 116 -21.64 -1.52 -2.74
CA THR A 116 -21.31 -0.57 -1.66
C THR A 116 -20.07 0.23 -2.01
N LYS A 117 -20.03 1.49 -1.54
CA LYS A 117 -18.85 2.35 -1.67
C LYS A 117 -17.57 1.71 -1.09
N LEU A 118 -17.70 0.89 -0.04
CA LEU A 118 -16.58 0.11 0.52
C LEU A 118 -16.09 -0.98 -0.45
N THR A 119 -17.01 -1.69 -1.11
CA THR A 119 -16.65 -2.70 -2.11
C THR A 119 -15.94 -2.07 -3.31
N SER A 120 -16.44 -0.95 -3.83
CA SER A 120 -15.77 -0.21 -4.90
C SER A 120 -14.40 0.31 -4.46
N PHE A 121 -14.28 0.83 -3.23
CA PHE A 121 -12.99 1.25 -2.66
C PHE A 121 -11.97 0.11 -2.64
N LEU A 122 -12.35 -1.04 -2.07
CA LEU A 122 -11.48 -2.20 -1.95
C LEU A 122 -11.11 -2.78 -3.33
N ARG A 123 -12.04 -2.79 -4.28
CA ARG A 123 -11.78 -3.24 -5.66
C ARG A 123 -10.84 -2.31 -6.41
N THR A 124 -10.90 -1.01 -6.16
CA THR A 124 -9.96 -0.04 -6.75
C THR A 124 -8.57 -0.17 -6.13
N HIS A 125 -8.48 -0.24 -4.80
CA HIS A 125 -7.19 -0.18 -4.10
C HIS A 125 -6.50 -1.54 -3.90
N VAL A 126 -7.20 -2.69 -4.00
CA VAL A 126 -6.58 -4.01 -3.82
C VAL A 126 -6.51 -4.73 -5.15
N GLN A 127 -5.35 -4.66 -5.79
CA GLN A 127 -5.10 -5.25 -7.10
C GLN A 127 -4.24 -6.52 -6.99
N ARG A 128 -4.36 -7.40 -7.98
CA ARG A 128 -3.45 -8.56 -8.09
C ARG A 128 -2.23 -8.16 -8.92
N ALA A 129 -1.03 -8.39 -8.38
CA ALA A 129 0.19 -8.17 -9.13
C ALA A 129 0.46 -9.31 -10.13
N ALA A 130 1.24 -9.01 -11.18
CA ALA A 130 1.59 -9.98 -12.22
C ALA A 130 2.40 -11.19 -11.68
N ASP A 131 3.11 -11.00 -10.57
CA ASP A 131 3.90 -12.03 -9.88
C ASP A 131 3.11 -12.80 -8.80
N GLY A 132 1.82 -12.52 -8.63
CA GLY A 132 0.90 -13.36 -7.87
C GLY A 132 0.20 -12.69 -6.68
N PRO A 133 0.93 -12.16 -5.67
CA PRO A 133 0.32 -11.52 -4.49
C PRO A 133 -0.59 -10.35 -4.84
N ALA A 134 -1.63 -10.13 -4.02
CA ALA A 134 -2.35 -8.86 -4.08
C ALA A 134 -1.51 -7.76 -3.42
N PHE A 135 -1.72 -6.52 -3.83
CA PHE A 135 -1.06 -5.34 -3.29
C PHE A 135 -2.03 -4.17 -3.15
N ILE A 136 -1.67 -3.21 -2.30
CA ILE A 136 -2.36 -1.93 -2.22
C ILE A 136 -1.86 -1.05 -3.36
N ASP A 137 -2.73 -0.78 -4.32
CA ASP A 137 -2.49 0.19 -5.38
C ASP A 137 -2.52 1.59 -4.78
N ILE A 138 -1.33 2.15 -4.60
CA ILE A 138 -1.19 3.50 -4.09
C ILE A 138 -1.51 4.54 -5.15
N PHE A 139 -1.63 4.19 -6.44
CA PHE A 139 -1.94 5.09 -7.57
C PHE A 139 -3.41 5.11 -7.99
N ALA A 140 -4.25 4.39 -7.24
CA ALA A 140 -5.67 4.17 -7.52
C ALA A 140 -6.53 5.44 -7.69
N ASP A 141 -6.10 6.60 -7.19
CA ASP A 141 -6.82 7.87 -7.25
C ASP A 141 -6.34 8.83 -8.34
N PHE A 142 -5.48 8.37 -9.26
CA PHE A 142 -4.91 9.21 -10.33
C PHE A 142 -5.91 9.67 -11.38
N GLY A 143 -7.01 8.95 -11.53
CA GLY A 143 -8.06 9.26 -12.50
C GLY A 143 -9.41 8.73 -12.04
N PRO A 144 -10.48 9.03 -12.78
CA PRO A 144 -11.82 8.57 -12.44
C PRO A 144 -11.90 7.04 -12.52
N ASN A 145 -12.64 6.44 -11.60
CA ASN A 145 -12.91 5.00 -11.56
C ASN A 145 -14.19 4.69 -10.78
N GLU A 146 -14.47 3.41 -10.54
CA GLU A 146 -15.67 2.93 -9.82
C GLU A 146 -15.85 3.61 -8.45
N TYR A 147 -14.76 3.98 -7.77
CA TYR A 147 -14.83 4.67 -6.48
C TYR A 147 -14.65 6.20 -6.58
N TYR A 148 -13.66 6.65 -7.35
CA TYR A 148 -13.38 8.07 -7.55
C TYR A 148 -14.16 8.56 -8.77
N GLU A 149 -15.40 9.02 -8.59
CA GLU A 149 -16.24 9.52 -9.69
C GLU A 149 -15.63 10.74 -10.40
N THR A 150 -14.95 11.59 -9.64
CA THR A 150 -14.20 12.75 -10.13
C THR A 150 -12.75 12.63 -9.70
N ALA A 151 -11.81 12.85 -10.62
CA ALA A 151 -10.39 12.87 -10.28
C ALA A 151 -10.06 14.12 -9.45
N PRO A 152 -9.43 13.98 -8.27
CA PRO A 152 -8.86 15.12 -7.56
C PRO A 152 -7.77 15.79 -8.40
N ASP A 153 -7.55 17.09 -8.20
CA ASP A 153 -6.36 17.74 -8.74
C ASP A 153 -5.15 17.32 -7.91
N ILE A 154 -4.38 16.40 -8.48
CA ILE A 154 -3.16 15.82 -7.91
C ILE A 154 -1.94 16.18 -8.75
N SER A 155 -2.04 17.19 -9.63
CA SER A 155 -1.02 17.45 -10.65
C SER A 155 0.36 17.71 -10.04
N SER A 156 0.44 18.54 -8.99
CA SER A 156 1.71 18.80 -8.30
C SER A 156 2.25 17.57 -7.57
N GLU A 157 1.37 16.71 -7.07
CA GLU A 157 1.75 15.46 -6.40
C GLU A 157 2.34 14.47 -7.41
N VAL A 158 1.67 14.29 -8.56
CA VAL A 158 2.13 13.47 -9.67
C VAL A 158 3.50 13.93 -10.15
N GLU A 159 3.69 15.23 -10.36
CA GLU A 159 4.98 15.80 -10.77
C GLU A 159 6.09 15.54 -9.75
N THR A 160 5.79 15.70 -8.46
CA THR A 160 6.74 15.46 -7.36
C THR A 160 7.14 13.99 -7.31
N ILE A 161 6.16 13.08 -7.36
CA ILE A 161 6.38 11.63 -7.38
C ILE A 161 7.20 11.25 -8.62
N ARG A 162 6.86 11.78 -9.79
CA ARG A 162 7.58 11.54 -11.04
C ARG A 162 9.04 11.92 -10.91
N ALA A 163 9.33 13.11 -10.37
CA ALA A 163 10.71 13.57 -10.15
C ALA A 163 11.48 12.61 -9.23
N HIS A 164 10.88 12.19 -8.11
CA HIS A 164 11.52 11.23 -7.21
C HIS A 164 11.80 9.87 -7.85
N ILE A 165 10.87 9.35 -8.66
CA ILE A 165 11.07 8.08 -9.36
C ILE A 165 12.16 8.22 -10.43
N CYS A 166 12.15 9.28 -11.23
CA CYS A 166 13.19 9.55 -12.23
C CYS A 166 14.59 9.66 -11.58
N ASP A 167 14.70 10.39 -10.47
CA ASP A 167 15.95 10.51 -9.72
C ASP A 167 16.42 9.15 -9.18
N ALA A 168 15.50 8.34 -8.66
CA ALA A 168 15.81 7.00 -8.16
C ALA A 168 16.28 6.07 -9.28
N LEU A 169 15.65 6.11 -10.45
CA LEU A 169 16.07 5.35 -11.64
C LEU A 169 17.48 5.74 -12.07
N ASN A 170 17.76 7.04 -12.22
CA ASN A 170 19.08 7.55 -12.60
C ASN A 170 20.17 7.16 -11.60
N ARG A 171 19.92 7.32 -10.28
CA ARG A 171 20.87 6.96 -9.22
C ARG A 171 21.16 5.46 -9.12
N THR A 172 20.27 4.62 -9.66
CA THR A 172 20.38 3.17 -9.58
C THR A 172 20.67 2.50 -10.92
N ALA A 173 20.89 3.27 -11.99
CA ALA A 173 21.13 2.76 -13.34
C ALA A 173 22.25 1.71 -13.40
N ASP A 174 23.36 1.94 -12.69
CA ASP A 174 24.50 1.01 -12.61
C ASP A 174 24.33 -0.10 -11.56
N LYS A 175 23.14 -0.23 -10.96
CA LYS A 175 22.82 -1.18 -9.89
C LYS A 175 21.56 -1.99 -10.27
N PRO A 176 21.69 -3.02 -11.14
CA PRO A 176 20.55 -3.68 -11.78
C PRO A 176 19.45 -4.16 -10.83
N LEU A 177 19.83 -4.71 -9.67
CA LEU A 177 18.86 -5.15 -8.67
C LEU A 177 18.03 -3.99 -8.10
N TYR A 178 18.65 -2.85 -7.80
CA TYR A 178 17.96 -1.67 -7.28
C TYR A 178 17.18 -0.96 -8.37
N PHE A 179 17.74 -0.87 -9.58
CA PHE A 179 17.06 -0.36 -10.77
C PHE A 179 15.75 -1.10 -11.03
N LYS A 180 15.78 -2.44 -11.00
CA LYS A 180 14.60 -3.29 -11.20
C LYS A 180 13.47 -2.95 -10.22
N LYS A 181 13.78 -2.66 -8.95
CA LYS A 181 12.77 -2.27 -7.95
C LYS A 181 12.14 -0.92 -8.27
N ASN A 182 12.95 0.06 -8.62
CA ASN A 182 12.48 1.40 -9.00
C ASN A 182 11.67 1.35 -10.30
N ALA A 183 12.10 0.55 -11.27
CA ALA A 183 11.40 0.34 -12.53
C ALA A 183 10.03 -0.32 -12.33
N GLN A 184 9.87 -1.20 -11.34
CA GLN A 184 8.57 -1.77 -11.00
C GLN A 184 7.58 -0.68 -10.56
N LEU A 185 8.01 0.23 -9.67
CA LEU A 185 7.18 1.36 -9.23
C LEU A 185 6.87 2.32 -10.38
N ALA A 186 7.87 2.63 -11.21
CA ALA A 186 7.71 3.50 -12.37
C ALA A 186 6.70 2.95 -13.38
N ARG A 187 6.68 1.63 -13.61
CA ARG A 187 5.67 0.98 -14.45
C ARG A 187 4.28 1.07 -13.86
N GLN A 188 4.13 0.90 -12.54
CA GLN A 188 2.83 1.06 -11.86
C GLN A 188 2.33 2.50 -11.96
N PHE A 189 3.21 3.47 -11.75
CA PHE A 189 2.94 4.90 -11.91
C PHE A 189 2.47 5.22 -13.34
N ASN A 190 3.21 4.78 -14.34
CA ASN A 190 2.85 4.98 -15.75
C ASN A 190 1.53 4.31 -16.13
N ALA A 191 1.29 3.08 -15.68
CA ALA A 191 0.02 2.38 -15.94
C ALA A 191 -1.18 3.10 -15.31
N ALA A 192 -1.00 3.69 -14.12
CA ALA A 192 -2.05 4.48 -13.48
C ALA A 192 -2.33 5.80 -14.22
N LEU A 193 -1.29 6.46 -14.74
CA LEU A 193 -1.45 7.66 -15.56
C LEU A 193 -2.09 7.39 -16.92
N GLU A 194 -1.69 6.30 -17.58
CA GLU A 194 -2.32 5.83 -18.82
C GLU A 194 -3.82 5.58 -18.60
N LYS A 195 -4.18 4.87 -17.53
CA LYS A 195 -5.59 4.65 -17.16
C LYS A 195 -6.33 5.95 -16.84
N ALA A 196 -5.63 6.96 -16.34
CA ALA A 196 -6.18 8.28 -16.03
C ALA A 196 -6.23 9.22 -17.25
N GLY A 197 -5.70 8.82 -18.41
CA GLY A 197 -5.59 9.67 -19.60
C GLY A 197 -4.62 10.83 -19.44
N ARG A 198 -3.58 10.67 -18.62
CA ARG A 198 -2.53 11.68 -18.33
C ARG A 198 -1.15 11.23 -18.83
N GLU A 199 -1.10 10.84 -20.10
CA GLU A 199 0.09 10.29 -20.74
C GLU A 199 1.26 11.29 -20.76
N GLU A 200 0.95 12.58 -20.78
CA GLU A 200 1.91 13.69 -20.75
C GLU A 200 2.77 13.74 -19.48
N LEU A 201 2.29 13.12 -18.39
CA LEU A 201 2.99 13.06 -17.10
C LEU A 201 3.76 11.74 -16.90
N MET A 202 3.75 10.83 -17.87
CA MET A 202 4.43 9.54 -17.76
C MET A 202 5.95 9.71 -17.72
N ILE A 203 6.61 8.77 -17.05
CA ILE A 203 8.06 8.61 -17.11
C ILE A 203 8.42 8.06 -18.48
N ASN A 204 9.42 8.66 -19.12
CA ASN A 204 9.80 8.34 -20.48
C ASN A 204 10.37 6.90 -20.58
N GLY A 205 10.10 6.24 -21.71
CA GLY A 205 10.42 4.82 -21.91
C GLY A 205 11.91 4.53 -21.98
N ASP A 206 12.74 5.53 -22.31
CA ASP A 206 14.21 5.45 -22.32
C ASP A 206 14.81 5.32 -20.91
N GLN A 207 14.11 5.79 -19.87
CA GLN A 207 14.50 5.63 -18.46
C GLN A 207 14.01 4.31 -17.86
N LEU A 208 13.14 3.59 -18.56
CA LEU A 208 12.62 2.29 -18.14
C LEU A 208 13.43 1.16 -18.78
N PRO A 209 13.47 -0.03 -18.15
CA PRO A 209 14.03 -1.19 -18.82
C PRO A 209 13.19 -1.44 -20.08
N THR A 210 13.85 -1.48 -21.25
CA THR A 210 13.26 -1.99 -22.49
C THR A 210 12.64 -3.34 -22.16
N ARG A 211 11.39 -3.57 -22.62
CA ARG A 211 10.66 -4.82 -22.32
C ARG A 211 11.58 -6.01 -22.60
N GLU A 212 11.99 -6.72 -21.55
CA GLU A 212 12.63 -8.03 -21.66
C GLU A 212 11.57 -9.11 -21.44
N TYR A 213 11.54 -10.02 -22.42
CA TYR A 213 10.87 -11.31 -22.62
C TYR A 213 10.05 -11.93 -21.48
#